data_AF-A0A8S0XN95-F1
#
_entry.id   AF-A0A8S0XN95-F1
#
_cell.length_a   1.000
_cell.length_b   1.000
_cell.length_c   1.000
_cell.angle_alpha   90.00
_cell.angle_beta   90.00
_cell.angle_gamma   90.00
#
_symmetry.space_group_name_H-M   'P 1'
#
loop_
_entity.id
_entity.type
_entity.pdbx_description
1 polymer ?
#
loop_
_entity_poly.entity_id
_entity_poly.type
_entity_poly.pdbx_seq_one_letter_code
_entity_poly.pdbx_strand_id
1 'polypeptide(L)'
;MLSLFVSTGRALPSLERLSLRVPPASPLSLDLSVPHVRRLFLDCVAVRWDSCQNLTHLSLHGLDAEMCPSILQIHTIFSASPNLAYIRLENILPNIEDAPTPQPVALLYLKEMIISSKPSIVRPILACVFLGPNTRLQLYLSLSDDLHTLFPHGLPYLTQRHNVTSPSPPAPDLDVHTVRFSRHGASFLRCPIPGKRGENATSPAPPWVDDTSQMVFTLSSASSVGTRVCSSLDHLMDLSRVRALELNTGVLLDIPMKALRFLFAGLSNLDTLRVAFNDLEDLLNLLQVVDGTATSEDSISDNSGFALGQLYLPRLSTLSFSKPSDLWWHFGERWISPILRCVGSRRLHSAPLQTLQFFRCHGITLTSVKALEDVVPHVIISEQLGRRSSL
;
A
#
# COMPACT_ATOMS: atom_id res chain seq x y z
N MET A 1 -3.27 42.31 0.08
CA MET A 1 -3.95 41.08 0.56
C MET A 1 -4.43 41.25 2.01
N LEU A 2 -3.58 41.67 2.95
CA LEU A 2 -3.97 41.98 4.34
C LEU A 2 -5.17 42.94 4.45
N SER A 3 -5.19 44.02 3.67
CA SER A 3 -6.31 44.98 3.64
C SER A 3 -7.65 44.36 3.22
N LEU A 4 -7.63 43.30 2.40
CA LEU A 4 -8.81 42.58 1.97
C LEU A 4 -9.37 41.71 3.10
N PHE A 5 -8.51 41.10 3.93
CA PHE A 5 -8.95 40.35 5.12
C PHE A 5 -9.46 41.26 6.23
N VAL A 6 -8.86 42.43 6.41
CA VAL A 6 -9.36 43.43 7.36
C VAL A 6 -10.75 43.94 6.93
N SER A 7 -11.00 44.13 5.62
CA SER A 7 -12.31 44.58 5.13
C SER A 7 -13.36 43.47 5.06
N THR A 8 -12.98 42.22 4.74
CA THR A 8 -13.89 41.07 4.75
C THR A 8 -14.05 40.43 6.14
N GLY A 9 -13.28 40.86 7.13
CA GLY A 9 -13.25 40.31 8.49
C GLY A 9 -14.64 40.19 9.14
N ARG A 10 -15.54 41.14 8.84
CA ARG A 10 -16.92 41.15 9.35
C ARG A 10 -17.79 40.01 8.81
N ALA A 11 -17.47 39.45 7.64
CA ALA A 11 -18.21 38.34 7.02
C ALA A 11 -17.63 36.96 7.34
N LEU A 12 -16.47 36.89 8.00
CA LEU A 12 -15.81 35.64 8.39
C LEU A 12 -16.64 34.75 9.34
N PRO A 13 -17.48 35.28 10.25
CA PRO A 13 -18.27 34.42 11.14
C PRO A 13 -19.23 33.47 10.40
N SER A 14 -19.70 33.82 9.20
CA SER A 14 -20.55 32.96 8.37
C SER A 14 -19.79 32.06 7.39
N LEU A 15 -18.46 32.16 7.34
CA LEU A 15 -17.67 31.46 6.34
C LEU A 15 -17.47 30.00 6.72
N GLU A 16 -18.15 29.09 6.02
CA GLU A 16 -18.00 27.63 6.23
C GLU A 16 -16.80 27.04 5.49
N ARG A 17 -16.32 27.71 4.43
CA ARG A 17 -15.22 27.24 3.58
C ARG A 17 -14.21 28.34 3.34
N LEU A 18 -12.96 28.08 3.71
CA LEU A 18 -11.83 28.97 3.45
C LEU A 18 -10.79 28.22 2.61
N SER A 19 -10.42 28.81 1.47
CA SER A 19 -9.41 28.28 0.57
C SER A 19 -8.45 29.39 0.18
N LEU A 20 -7.22 29.35 0.68
CA LEU A 20 -6.21 30.37 0.45
C LEU A 20 -4.96 29.73 -0.14
N ARG A 21 -4.41 30.39 -1.18
CA ARG A 21 -3.23 29.93 -1.90
C ARG A 21 -2.36 31.12 -2.23
N VAL A 22 -1.09 31.04 -1.87
CA VAL A 22 -0.08 32.04 -2.17
C VAL A 22 1.12 31.36 -2.84
N PRO A 23 1.85 32.02 -3.75
CA PRO A 23 3.05 31.44 -4.32
C PRO A 23 4.07 31.05 -3.22
N PRO A 24 4.80 29.93 -3.36
CA PRO A 24 5.78 29.48 -2.35
C PRO A 24 6.89 30.47 -2.03
N ALA A 25 7.16 31.43 -2.93
CA ALA A 25 8.16 32.48 -2.73
C ALA A 25 7.76 33.54 -1.70
N SER A 26 6.50 33.57 -1.23
CA SER A 26 6.00 34.60 -0.31
C SER A 26 4.95 34.03 0.62
N PRO A 27 5.32 33.09 1.52
CA PRO A 27 4.37 32.52 2.45
C PRO A 27 3.76 33.61 3.35
N LEU A 28 2.51 33.40 3.75
CA LEU A 28 1.71 34.43 4.41
C LEU A 28 1.16 33.94 5.74
N SER A 29 1.53 34.59 6.84
CA SER A 29 0.90 34.37 8.14
C SER A 29 -0.25 35.36 8.35
N LEU A 30 -1.45 34.84 8.61
CA LEU A 30 -2.63 35.63 8.90
C LEU A 30 -3.01 35.46 10.37
N ASP A 31 -3.07 36.56 11.10
CA ASP A 31 -3.66 36.60 12.45
C ASP A 31 -5.20 36.54 12.36
N LEU A 32 -5.71 35.42 11.88
CA LEU A 32 -7.11 35.21 11.54
C LEU A 32 -7.70 34.05 12.33
N SER A 33 -8.74 34.34 13.12
CA SER A 33 -9.53 33.32 13.80
C SER A 33 -10.65 32.80 12.89
N VAL A 34 -10.76 31.47 12.75
CA VAL A 34 -11.70 30.82 11.81
C VAL A 34 -12.63 29.78 12.47
N PRO A 35 -13.33 30.11 13.57
CA PRO A 35 -14.05 29.13 14.40
C PRO A 35 -15.24 28.45 13.72
N HIS A 36 -15.81 29.06 12.67
CA HIS A 36 -16.96 28.54 11.92
C HIS A 36 -16.57 27.82 10.62
N VAL A 37 -15.30 27.91 10.21
CA VAL A 37 -14.84 27.23 9.00
C VAL A 37 -14.92 25.72 9.24
N ARG A 38 -15.59 25.01 8.33
CA ARG A 38 -15.70 23.55 8.31
C ARG A 38 -14.77 22.93 7.28
N ARG A 39 -14.34 23.69 6.27
CA ARG A 39 -13.45 23.21 5.21
C ARG A 39 -12.32 24.20 5.01
N LEU A 40 -11.13 23.83 5.47
CA LEU A 40 -9.93 24.68 5.46
C LEU A 40 -8.89 24.12 4.48
N PHE A 41 -8.55 24.91 3.47
CA PHE A 41 -7.51 24.59 2.49
C PHE A 41 -6.49 25.74 2.44
N LEU A 42 -5.26 25.47 2.85
CA LEU A 42 -4.19 26.45 2.94
C LEU A 42 -2.96 25.95 2.18
N ASP A 43 -2.48 26.75 1.24
CA ASP A 43 -1.26 26.51 0.46
C ASP A 43 -0.33 27.72 0.63
N CYS A 44 0.78 27.51 1.34
CA CYS A 44 1.72 28.53 1.80
C CYS A 44 1.08 29.66 2.63
N VAL A 45 0.04 29.34 3.41
CA VAL A 45 -0.67 30.29 4.29
C VAL A 45 -0.83 29.72 5.69
N ALA A 46 -0.46 30.49 6.71
CA ALA A 46 -0.71 30.17 8.11
C ALA A 46 -1.92 30.95 8.64
N VAL A 47 -2.63 30.33 9.57
CA VAL A 47 -3.71 30.98 10.35
C VAL A 47 -3.47 30.70 11.83
N ARG A 48 -4.33 31.24 12.69
CA ARG A 48 -4.36 30.89 14.11
C ARG A 48 -4.80 29.43 14.32
N TRP A 49 -3.84 28.54 14.52
CA TRP A 49 -4.07 27.10 14.66
C TRP A 49 -4.97 26.71 15.85
N ASP A 50 -4.94 27.49 16.93
CA ASP A 50 -5.80 27.35 18.11
C ASP A 50 -7.30 27.57 17.81
N SER A 51 -7.63 28.26 16.71
CA SER A 51 -9.01 28.50 16.29
C SER A 51 -9.60 27.43 15.38
N CYS A 52 -8.78 26.48 14.92
CA CYS A 52 -9.17 25.44 13.97
C CYS A 52 -9.88 24.28 14.68
N GLN A 53 -11.22 24.37 14.76
CA GLN A 53 -12.08 23.39 15.42
C GLN A 53 -13.27 23.00 14.55
N ASN A 54 -13.89 21.85 14.85
CA ASN A 54 -15.07 21.32 14.17
C ASN A 54 -14.89 21.22 12.64
N LEU A 55 -13.67 20.95 12.18
CA LEU A 55 -13.37 20.79 10.76
C LEU A 55 -13.97 19.48 10.22
N THR A 56 -14.36 19.52 8.96
CA THR A 56 -14.72 18.36 8.13
C THR A 56 -13.64 18.07 7.08
N HIS A 57 -12.91 19.10 6.64
CA HIS A 57 -11.82 18.99 5.68
C HIS A 57 -10.66 19.88 6.12
N LEU A 58 -9.46 19.32 6.15
CA LEU A 58 -8.22 20.03 6.41
C LEU A 58 -7.21 19.71 5.32
N SER A 59 -6.69 20.73 4.64
CA SER A 59 -5.61 20.60 3.68
C SER A 59 -4.55 21.66 3.95
N LEU A 60 -3.34 21.24 4.27
CA LEU A 60 -2.18 22.11 4.51
C LEU A 60 -1.08 21.73 3.51
N HIS A 61 -0.55 22.71 2.79
CA HIS A 61 0.52 22.53 1.82
C HIS A 61 1.61 23.59 1.98
N GLY A 62 2.89 23.17 1.92
CA GLY A 62 4.03 24.07 1.76
C GLY A 62 4.23 25.05 2.92
N LEU A 63 4.09 24.57 4.16
CA LEU A 63 4.33 25.36 5.37
C LEU A 63 5.74 25.07 5.92
N ASP A 64 6.54 26.13 6.09
CA ASP A 64 7.85 26.04 6.74
C ASP A 64 7.74 25.91 8.27
N ALA A 65 8.88 25.80 8.96
CA ALA A 65 8.91 25.56 10.40
C ALA A 65 8.33 26.70 11.26
N GLU A 66 8.35 27.94 10.78
CA GLU A 66 7.86 29.10 11.53
C GLU A 66 6.34 29.23 11.44
N MET A 67 5.76 28.82 10.31
CA MET A 67 4.33 28.92 10.03
C MET A 67 3.56 27.62 10.23
N CYS A 68 4.22 26.47 10.17
CA CYS A 68 3.57 25.18 10.31
C CYS A 68 3.03 24.98 11.74
N PRO A 69 1.83 24.40 11.92
CA PRO A 69 1.39 24.00 13.25
C PRO A 69 2.37 22.98 13.84
N SER A 70 2.65 23.07 15.13
CA SER A 70 3.42 22.05 15.85
C SER A 70 2.69 20.70 15.85
N ILE A 71 3.38 19.60 16.15
CA ILE A 71 2.76 18.28 16.26
C ILE A 71 1.59 18.29 17.26
N LEU A 72 1.78 18.94 18.41
CA LEU A 72 0.72 19.09 19.42
C LEU A 72 -0.48 19.88 18.89
N GLN A 73 -0.26 20.93 18.11
CA GLN A 73 -1.34 21.69 17.49
C GLN A 73 -2.08 20.86 16.45
N ILE A 74 -1.38 20.06 15.63
CA ILE A 74 -2.02 19.13 14.68
C ILE A 74 -2.94 18.15 15.42
N HIS A 75 -2.47 17.53 16.52
CA HIS A 75 -3.30 16.63 17.34
C HIS A 75 -4.46 17.35 18.02
N THR A 76 -4.27 18.61 18.45
CA THR A 76 -5.34 19.45 19.01
C THR A 76 -6.43 19.71 17.96
N ILE A 77 -6.03 20.05 16.73
CA ILE A 77 -6.97 20.26 15.61
C ILE A 77 -7.76 18.99 15.31
N PHE A 78 -7.08 17.83 15.29
CA PHE A 78 -7.75 16.53 15.09
C PHE A 78 -8.75 16.23 16.21
N SER A 79 -8.36 16.43 17.46
CA SER A 79 -9.21 16.21 18.64
C SER A 79 -10.43 17.14 18.66
N ALA A 80 -10.23 18.41 18.29
CA ALA A 80 -11.29 19.41 18.20
C ALA A 80 -12.20 19.23 16.97
N SER A 81 -11.88 18.29 16.07
CA SER A 81 -12.57 18.09 14.80
C SER A 81 -12.96 16.62 14.57
N PRO A 82 -13.82 16.03 15.42
CA PRO A 82 -14.16 14.60 15.37
C PRO A 82 -14.86 14.19 14.06
N ASN A 83 -15.47 15.14 13.34
CA ASN A 83 -16.17 14.92 12.07
C ASN A 83 -15.28 15.10 10.82
N LEU A 84 -13.95 15.09 10.99
CA LEU A 84 -13.02 15.14 9.86
C LEU A 84 -13.29 13.97 8.90
N ALA A 85 -13.60 14.32 7.65
CA ALA A 85 -13.81 13.40 6.55
C ALA A 85 -12.60 13.35 5.60
N TYR A 86 -11.77 14.39 5.57
CA TYR A 86 -10.62 14.53 4.69
C TYR A 86 -9.47 15.27 5.37
N ILE A 87 -8.27 14.69 5.29
CA ILE A 87 -7.02 15.31 5.74
C ILE A 87 -5.98 15.21 4.62
N ARG A 88 -5.31 16.31 4.32
CA ARG A 88 -4.15 16.36 3.42
C ARG A 88 -3.05 17.23 4.01
N LEU A 89 -1.89 16.65 4.26
CA LEU A 89 -0.73 17.33 4.85
C LEU A 89 0.46 17.12 3.93
N GLU A 90 0.89 18.16 3.22
CA GLU A 90 1.93 18.03 2.20
C GLU A 90 3.04 19.05 2.38
N ASN A 91 4.29 18.58 2.36
CA ASN A 91 5.47 19.43 2.47
C ASN A 91 5.40 20.37 3.70
N ILE A 92 4.84 19.85 4.80
CA ILE A 92 4.80 20.56 6.08
C ILE A 92 6.05 20.24 6.91
N LEU A 93 6.54 21.22 7.65
CA LEU A 93 7.74 21.12 8.49
C LEU A 93 7.42 21.50 9.95
N PRO A 94 6.56 20.75 10.67
CA PRO A 94 6.23 21.07 12.04
C PRO A 94 7.46 21.03 12.95
N ASN A 95 7.51 21.92 13.94
CA ASN A 95 8.49 21.82 15.01
C ASN A 95 8.24 20.54 15.83
N ILE A 96 9.29 19.71 15.98
CA ILE A 96 9.28 18.45 16.73
C ILE A 96 9.96 18.71 18.07
N GLU A 97 9.38 19.59 18.87
CA GLU A 97 9.75 19.68 20.29
C GLU A 97 9.14 18.50 21.05
N ASP A 98 9.75 18.12 22.19
CA ASP A 98 9.28 17.07 23.07
C ASP A 98 7.89 17.42 23.63
N ALA A 99 6.87 17.15 22.84
CA ALA A 99 5.49 17.36 23.22
C ALA A 99 5.11 16.29 24.26
N PRO A 100 4.29 16.66 25.26
CA PRO A 100 3.71 15.68 26.17
C PRO A 100 3.00 14.59 25.37
N THR A 101 3.00 13.36 25.89
CA THR A 101 2.39 12.22 25.21
C THR A 101 0.93 12.54 24.87
N PRO A 102 0.55 12.66 23.58
CA PRO A 102 -0.78 13.12 23.21
C PRO A 102 -1.85 12.12 23.63
N GLN A 103 -3.06 12.60 23.89
CA GLN A 103 -4.21 11.72 24.06
C GLN A 103 -4.55 11.02 22.72
N PRO A 104 -5.01 9.76 22.76
CA PRO A 104 -5.58 9.07 21.60
C PRO A 104 -6.67 9.89 20.88
N VAL A 105 -6.54 10.04 19.57
CA VAL A 105 -7.49 10.75 18.70
C VAL A 105 -8.15 9.78 17.72
N ALA A 106 -9.43 9.52 17.90
CA ALA A 106 -10.21 8.66 17.01
C ALA A 106 -10.85 9.48 15.88
N LEU A 107 -10.49 9.17 14.62
CA LEU A 107 -11.01 9.80 13.41
C LEU A 107 -11.92 8.83 12.64
N LEU A 108 -13.05 8.47 13.27
CA LEU A 108 -13.95 7.41 12.79
C LEU A 108 -14.65 7.74 11.46
N TYR A 109 -14.87 9.02 11.18
CA TYR A 109 -15.54 9.50 9.97
C TYR A 109 -14.58 9.83 8.83
N LEU A 110 -13.28 9.64 9.05
CA LEU A 110 -12.27 9.99 8.05
C LEU A 110 -12.36 9.04 6.87
N LYS A 111 -12.56 9.59 5.68
CA LYS A 111 -12.59 8.82 4.44
C LYS A 111 -11.19 8.71 3.86
N GLU A 112 -10.43 9.80 3.94
CA GLU A 112 -9.11 9.88 3.34
C GLU A 112 -8.14 10.73 4.17
N MET A 113 -6.93 10.21 4.33
CA MET A 113 -5.78 10.89 4.90
C MET A 113 -4.60 10.78 3.94
N ILE A 114 -4.09 11.91 3.47
CA ILE A 114 -2.91 11.99 2.62
C ILE A 114 -1.81 12.72 3.40
N ILE A 115 -0.64 12.12 3.51
CA ILE A 115 0.53 12.77 4.12
C ILE A 115 1.73 12.65 3.19
N SER A 116 2.32 13.78 2.83
CA SER A 116 3.58 13.86 2.10
C SER A 116 4.61 14.60 2.95
N SER A 117 5.50 13.86 3.63
CA SER A 117 6.53 14.44 4.50
C SER A 117 7.63 13.41 4.83
N LYS A 118 8.63 13.82 5.62
CA LYS A 118 9.71 12.95 6.11
C LYS A 118 9.17 11.95 7.15
N PRO A 119 9.71 10.72 7.25
CA PRO A 119 9.29 9.75 8.26
C PRO A 119 9.28 10.28 9.70
N SER A 120 10.26 11.13 10.05
CA SER A 120 10.37 11.77 11.36
C SER A 120 9.20 12.70 11.71
N ILE A 121 8.45 13.19 10.72
CA ILE A 121 7.25 14.02 10.88
C ILE A 121 6.00 13.14 10.83
N VAL A 122 5.94 12.19 9.90
CA VAL A 122 4.78 11.30 9.73
C VAL A 122 4.54 10.46 10.98
N ARG A 123 5.61 9.91 11.58
CA ARG A 123 5.52 9.05 12.77
C ARG A 123 4.84 9.77 13.95
N PRO A 124 5.30 10.95 14.43
CA PRO A 124 4.61 11.68 15.49
C PRO A 124 3.17 12.06 15.15
N ILE A 125 2.88 12.43 13.89
CA ILE A 125 1.50 12.73 13.48
C ILE A 125 0.59 11.52 13.67
N LEU A 126 1.04 10.33 13.27
CA LEU A 126 0.24 9.10 13.34
C LEU A 126 0.27 8.39 14.71
N ALA A 127 1.20 8.74 15.60
CA ALA A 127 1.45 8.01 16.86
C ALA A 127 0.22 7.87 17.77
N CYS A 128 -0.70 8.84 17.75
CA CYS A 128 -1.90 8.85 18.58
C CYS A 128 -3.19 8.87 17.75
N VAL A 129 -3.12 8.67 16.44
CA VAL A 129 -4.29 8.73 15.55
C VAL A 129 -4.83 7.32 15.32
N PHE A 130 -6.15 7.18 15.47
CA PHE A 130 -6.87 5.94 15.23
C PHE A 130 -7.88 6.13 14.11
N LEU A 131 -7.71 5.41 13.02
CA LEU A 131 -8.50 5.51 11.80
C LEU A 131 -9.63 4.49 11.79
N GLY A 132 -10.75 4.87 11.19
CA GLY A 132 -11.85 3.94 10.94
C GLY A 132 -11.46 2.86 9.91
N PRO A 133 -12.10 1.69 9.93
CA PRO A 133 -11.76 0.57 9.04
C PRO A 133 -11.99 0.89 7.56
N ASN A 134 -12.75 1.94 7.25
CA ASN A 134 -13.05 2.41 5.89
C ASN A 134 -12.14 3.55 5.42
N THR A 135 -11.28 4.08 6.29
CA THR A 135 -10.37 5.16 5.93
C THR A 135 -9.33 4.68 4.92
N ARG A 136 -8.97 5.55 3.97
CA ARG A 136 -7.82 5.39 3.09
C ARG A 136 -6.65 6.24 3.61
N LEU A 137 -5.54 5.60 3.96
CA LEU A 137 -4.29 6.27 4.34
C LEU A 137 -3.29 6.21 3.18
N GLN A 138 -2.87 7.37 2.69
CA GLN A 138 -1.86 7.50 1.64
C GLN A 138 -0.64 8.24 2.17
N LEU A 139 0.52 7.60 2.04
CA LEU A 139 1.79 8.15 2.48
C LEU A 139 2.73 8.34 1.30
N TYR A 140 3.28 9.54 1.18
CA TYR A 140 4.33 9.89 0.23
C TYR A 140 5.57 10.30 1.04
N LEU A 141 6.54 9.39 1.17
CA LEU A 141 7.70 9.62 2.01
C LEU A 141 8.94 8.95 1.43
N SER A 142 10.10 9.56 1.62
CA SER A 142 11.37 8.92 1.29
C SER A 142 11.70 7.91 2.38
N LEU A 143 11.45 6.63 2.11
CA LEU A 143 11.86 5.58 3.02
C LEU A 143 13.39 5.54 3.04
N SER A 144 13.97 5.64 4.23
CA SER A 144 15.36 5.28 4.55
C SER A 144 15.43 4.01 5.40
N ASP A 145 14.43 3.83 6.26
CA ASP A 145 14.41 2.82 7.32
C ASP A 145 13.23 1.85 7.18
N ASP A 146 13.25 0.81 8.02
CA ASP A 146 12.18 -0.18 8.18
C ASP A 146 10.86 0.48 8.63
N LEU A 147 9.72 -0.03 8.15
CA LEU A 147 8.39 0.44 8.54
C LEU A 147 8.07 0.21 10.02
N HIS A 148 8.79 -0.64 10.76
CA HIS A 148 8.68 -0.74 12.22
C HIS A 148 8.97 0.60 12.91
N THR A 149 9.84 1.43 12.33
CA THR A 149 10.14 2.76 12.90
C THR A 149 8.97 3.72 12.73
N LEU A 150 8.27 3.64 11.60
CA LEU A 150 7.13 4.48 11.26
C LEU A 150 5.86 4.02 12.00
N PHE A 151 5.71 2.70 12.15
CA PHE A 151 4.54 2.03 12.71
C PHE A 151 4.95 1.07 13.81
N PRO A 152 5.45 1.51 14.97
CA PRO A 152 5.93 0.61 16.02
C PRO A 152 4.84 -0.33 16.57
N HIS A 153 3.56 0.00 16.37
CA HIS A 153 2.41 -0.77 16.83
C HIS A 153 1.54 -1.27 15.66
N GLY A 154 2.08 -1.32 14.45
CA GLY A 154 1.33 -1.64 13.24
C GLY A 154 0.57 -0.43 12.67
N LEU A 155 -0.31 -0.68 11.71
CA LEU A 155 -1.07 0.37 11.04
C LEU A 155 -2.11 1.00 11.98
N PRO A 156 -2.40 2.32 11.85
CA PRO A 156 -3.22 3.07 12.80
C PRO A 156 -4.74 2.84 12.61
N TYR A 157 -5.19 1.61 12.35
CA TYR A 157 -6.60 1.29 12.16
C TYR A 157 -7.21 0.69 13.43
N LEU A 158 -8.42 1.13 13.78
CA LEU A 158 -9.19 0.51 14.84
C LEU A 158 -9.63 -0.90 14.42
N THR A 159 -9.24 -1.89 15.20
CA THR A 159 -9.78 -3.24 15.08
C THR A 159 -11.13 -3.32 15.80
N GLN A 160 -12.06 -4.15 15.29
CA GLN A 160 -13.37 -4.36 15.91
C GLN A 160 -13.29 -4.93 17.35
N ARG A 161 -12.10 -5.37 17.80
CA ARG A 161 -11.90 -6.05 19.09
C ARG A 161 -11.30 -5.18 20.19
N HIS A 162 -11.02 -3.90 19.94
CA HIS A 162 -10.48 -3.05 21.00
C HIS A 162 -11.57 -2.57 21.97
N ASN A 163 -11.66 -3.27 23.11
CA ASN A 163 -11.91 -2.58 24.37
C ASN A 163 -10.62 -1.82 24.74
N VAL A 164 -10.74 -0.51 24.97
CA VAL A 164 -9.65 0.47 25.14
C VAL A 164 -8.71 0.20 26.34
N THR A 165 -8.93 -0.88 27.09
CA THR A 165 -8.28 -1.14 28.38
C THR A 165 -7.13 -2.15 28.38
N SER A 166 -6.79 -2.80 27.25
CA SER A 166 -5.68 -3.79 27.22
C SER A 166 -4.37 -3.17 26.71
N PRO A 167 -3.25 -3.29 27.44
CA PRO A 167 -1.96 -2.68 27.11
C PRO A 167 -1.11 -3.45 26.09
N SER A 168 -1.55 -4.61 25.59
CA SER A 168 -0.88 -5.31 24.49
C SER A 168 -1.58 -5.02 23.15
N PRO A 169 -0.86 -4.63 22.09
CA PRO A 169 -1.47 -4.43 20.78
C PRO A 169 -1.63 -5.78 20.07
N PRO A 170 -2.86 -6.30 19.88
CA PRO A 170 -3.09 -7.34 18.87
C PRO A 170 -2.89 -6.73 17.48
N ALA A 171 -2.34 -7.51 16.55
CA ALA A 171 -2.17 -7.08 15.17
C ALA A 171 -3.49 -6.58 14.55
N PRO A 172 -3.46 -5.55 13.69
CA PRO A 172 -4.65 -4.98 13.12
C PRO A 172 -5.43 -6.03 12.31
N ASP A 173 -6.71 -6.24 12.66
CA ASP A 173 -7.72 -7.02 11.94
C ASP A 173 -8.16 -6.27 10.66
N LEU A 174 -7.17 -5.86 9.86
CA LEU A 174 -7.40 -5.17 8.60
C LEU A 174 -7.76 -6.23 7.55
N ASP A 175 -8.88 -6.04 6.88
CA ASP A 175 -9.37 -6.95 5.85
C ASP A 175 -8.61 -6.74 4.52
N VAL A 176 -7.29 -6.94 4.54
CA VAL A 176 -6.42 -6.83 3.37
C VAL A 176 -6.29 -8.21 2.73
N HIS A 177 -6.74 -8.30 1.48
CA HIS A 177 -6.69 -9.53 0.70
C HIS A 177 -5.71 -9.48 -0.46
N THR A 178 -5.41 -8.28 -0.96
CA THR A 178 -4.47 -8.10 -2.05
C THR A 178 -3.38 -7.13 -1.63
N VAL A 179 -2.13 -7.55 -1.79
CA VAL A 179 -0.97 -6.68 -1.66
C VAL A 179 -0.39 -6.46 -3.05
N ARG A 180 -0.16 -5.20 -3.39
CA ARG A 180 0.46 -4.80 -4.65
C ARG A 180 1.77 -4.11 -4.35
N PHE A 181 2.86 -4.61 -4.92
CA PHE A 181 4.15 -3.95 -4.92
C PHE A 181 4.48 -3.41 -6.30
N SER A 182 4.95 -2.18 -6.34
CA SER A 182 5.66 -1.59 -7.47
C SER A 182 7.04 -1.16 -7.00
N ARG A 183 7.93 -0.83 -7.94
CA ARG A 183 9.26 -0.35 -7.60
C ARG A 183 9.26 0.72 -6.51
N HIS A 184 8.39 1.71 -6.66
CA HIS A 184 8.33 2.92 -5.84
C HIS A 184 7.11 2.99 -4.92
N GLY A 185 6.38 1.89 -4.75
CA GLY A 185 5.20 1.89 -3.90
C GLY A 185 4.66 0.53 -3.49
N ALA A 186 3.81 0.57 -2.48
CA ALA A 186 3.06 -0.56 -2.00
C ALA A 186 1.60 -0.15 -1.80
N SER A 187 0.66 -1.04 -2.12
CA SER A 187 -0.77 -0.81 -1.97
C SER A 187 -1.45 -2.03 -1.36
N PHE A 188 -2.37 -1.77 -0.43
CA PHE A 188 -3.01 -2.76 0.43
C PHE A 188 -4.50 -2.63 0.17
N LEU A 189 -5.10 -3.64 -0.47
CA LEU A 189 -6.46 -3.57 -0.98
C LEU A 189 -7.40 -4.51 -0.22
N ARG A 190 -8.63 -4.04 0.01
CA ARG A 190 -9.71 -4.85 0.58
C ARG A 190 -10.17 -5.92 -0.39
N CYS A 191 -10.81 -6.97 0.14
CA CYS A 191 -11.65 -7.81 -0.71
C CYS A 191 -12.84 -6.97 -1.21
N PRO A 192 -13.19 -7.04 -2.50
CA PRO A 192 -14.43 -6.43 -2.97
C PRO A 192 -15.61 -7.02 -2.17
N ILE A 193 -16.35 -6.16 -1.48
CA ILE A 193 -17.48 -6.58 -0.64
C ILE A 193 -18.54 -7.25 -1.54
N PRO A 194 -18.83 -8.55 -1.36
CA PRO A 194 -19.91 -9.21 -2.10
C PRO A 194 -21.24 -8.57 -1.67
N GLY A 195 -21.96 -7.96 -2.62
CA GLY A 195 -23.33 -7.47 -2.39
C GLY A 195 -23.60 -5.98 -2.62
N LYS A 196 -22.60 -5.14 -2.92
CA LYS A 196 -22.86 -3.77 -3.42
C LYS A 196 -23.27 -3.79 -4.91
N ARG A 197 -24.55 -4.13 -5.09
CA ARG A 197 -25.49 -3.93 -6.23
C ARG A 197 -25.03 -4.24 -7.65
N GLY A 198 -25.55 -5.35 -8.18
CA GLY A 198 -25.77 -5.59 -9.60
C GLY A 198 -24.85 -6.65 -10.20
N GLU A 199 -25.24 -7.92 -10.07
CA GLU A 199 -24.76 -9.07 -10.86
C GLU A 199 -23.28 -9.53 -10.70
N ASN A 200 -23.13 -10.70 -10.06
CA ASN A 200 -21.93 -11.57 -10.07
C ASN A 200 -20.64 -10.95 -9.52
N ALA A 201 -20.69 -10.45 -8.28
CA ALA A 201 -19.55 -9.94 -7.50
C ALA A 201 -18.71 -11.04 -6.80
N THR A 202 -18.61 -12.23 -7.40
CA THR A 202 -17.69 -13.30 -6.93
C THR A 202 -16.33 -13.25 -7.63
N SER A 203 -16.19 -12.43 -8.67
CA SER A 203 -14.91 -12.33 -9.36
C SER A 203 -13.94 -11.47 -8.53
N PRO A 204 -12.72 -11.95 -8.25
CA PRO A 204 -11.67 -11.11 -7.68
C PRO A 204 -11.49 -9.87 -8.54
N ALA A 205 -11.09 -8.75 -7.91
CA ALA A 205 -10.85 -7.50 -8.61
C ALA A 205 -9.94 -7.76 -9.83
N PRO A 206 -10.25 -7.17 -11.00
CA PRO A 206 -9.45 -7.40 -12.19
C PRO A 206 -7.99 -7.01 -11.91
N PRO A 207 -7.04 -7.72 -12.51
CA PRO A 207 -5.64 -7.53 -12.20
C PRO A 207 -5.18 -6.14 -12.65
N TRP A 208 -4.34 -5.50 -11.83
CA TRP A 208 -3.75 -4.17 -12.11
C TRP A 208 -4.77 -3.02 -12.29
N VAL A 209 -5.95 -3.13 -11.68
CA VAL A 209 -6.91 -2.01 -11.65
C VAL A 209 -6.47 -0.98 -10.62
N ASP A 210 -6.44 0.28 -11.00
CA ASP A 210 -6.07 1.43 -10.14
C ASP A 210 -7.28 2.02 -9.40
N ASP A 211 -8.29 1.19 -9.10
CA ASP A 211 -9.45 1.64 -8.36
C ASP A 211 -9.08 1.89 -6.89
N THR A 212 -8.98 3.17 -6.58
CA THR A 212 -8.63 3.65 -5.25
C THR A 212 -9.73 3.42 -4.20
N SER A 213 -10.93 2.98 -4.60
CA SER A 213 -12.04 2.68 -3.68
C SER A 213 -11.75 1.46 -2.80
N GLN A 214 -10.93 0.54 -3.28
CA GLN A 214 -10.53 -0.68 -2.55
C GLN A 214 -9.24 -0.50 -1.74
N MET A 215 -8.49 0.58 -1.99
CA MET A 215 -7.21 0.83 -1.33
C MET A 215 -7.43 1.31 0.10
N VAL A 216 -6.89 0.56 1.06
CA VAL A 216 -6.89 0.93 2.47
C VAL A 216 -5.65 1.74 2.80
N PHE A 217 -4.50 1.19 2.42
CA PHE A 217 -3.22 1.80 2.72
C PHE A 217 -2.37 1.83 1.45
N THR A 218 -1.77 2.97 1.17
CA THR A 218 -0.80 3.11 0.08
C THR A 218 0.42 3.84 0.57
N LEU A 219 1.58 3.34 0.18
CA LEU A 219 2.88 3.92 0.45
C LEU A 219 3.58 4.17 -0.87
N SER A 220 4.05 5.40 -1.08
CA SER A 220 4.84 5.81 -2.24
C SER A 220 6.15 6.43 -1.76
N SER A 221 7.25 6.13 -2.43
CA SER A 221 8.58 6.68 -2.13
C SER A 221 9.32 7.04 -3.41
N ALA A 222 10.20 8.03 -3.33
CA ALA A 222 11.15 8.30 -4.41
C ALA A 222 12.19 7.17 -4.55
N SER A 223 12.52 6.51 -3.44
CA SER A 223 13.40 5.33 -3.40
C SER A 223 12.61 4.04 -3.62
N SER A 224 13.31 2.95 -3.94
CA SER A 224 12.66 1.64 -4.02
C SER A 224 12.15 1.21 -2.65
N VAL A 225 10.92 0.71 -2.60
CA VAL A 225 10.28 0.30 -1.33
C VAL A 225 10.28 -1.20 -1.11
N GLY A 226 10.54 -1.99 -2.15
CA GLY A 226 10.30 -3.44 -2.18
C GLY A 226 10.89 -4.16 -0.96
N THR A 227 12.20 -4.07 -0.75
CA THR A 227 12.89 -4.76 0.36
C THR A 227 12.30 -4.41 1.72
N ARG A 228 12.17 -3.10 2.01
CA ARG A 228 11.79 -2.60 3.34
C ARG A 228 10.33 -2.89 3.66
N VAL A 229 9.45 -2.83 2.66
CA VAL A 229 8.05 -3.18 2.89
C VAL A 229 7.89 -4.68 3.08
N CYS A 230 8.65 -5.51 2.35
CA CYS A 230 8.59 -6.96 2.48
C CYS A 230 9.05 -7.44 3.87
N SER A 231 10.09 -6.83 4.44
CA SER A 231 10.61 -7.21 5.75
C SER A 231 9.68 -6.87 6.92
N SER A 232 8.84 -5.85 6.78
CA SER A 232 7.94 -5.38 7.85
C SER A 232 6.49 -5.84 7.68
N LEU A 233 6.17 -6.58 6.62
CA LEU A 233 4.77 -6.79 6.22
C LEU A 233 3.98 -7.60 7.25
N ASP A 234 4.63 -8.57 7.90
CA ASP A 234 4.09 -9.41 8.98
C ASP A 234 3.77 -8.62 10.26
N HIS A 235 4.48 -7.54 10.50
CA HIS A 235 4.19 -6.60 11.59
C HIS A 235 3.05 -5.64 11.26
N LEU A 236 2.87 -5.31 9.99
CA LEU A 236 1.80 -4.40 9.55
C LEU A 236 0.45 -5.10 9.41
N MET A 237 0.44 -6.39 9.08
CA MET A 237 -0.79 -7.17 8.91
C MET A 237 -0.56 -8.67 9.10
N ASP A 238 -1.67 -9.40 9.30
CA ASP A 238 -1.69 -10.86 9.22
C ASP A 238 -1.58 -11.34 7.76
N LEU A 239 -0.39 -11.82 7.38
CA LEU A 239 -0.08 -12.33 6.04
C LEU A 239 -0.93 -13.54 5.65
N SER A 240 -1.49 -14.28 6.61
CA SER A 240 -2.34 -15.43 6.32
C SER A 240 -3.67 -15.05 5.66
N ARG A 241 -4.02 -13.77 5.63
CA ARG A 241 -5.25 -13.27 5.00
C ARG A 241 -5.07 -12.88 3.54
N VAL A 242 -3.84 -12.63 3.14
CA VAL A 242 -3.50 -12.22 1.78
C VAL A 242 -3.76 -13.40 0.84
N ARG A 243 -4.66 -13.17 -0.12
CA ARG A 243 -5.06 -14.14 -1.15
C ARG A 243 -4.40 -13.85 -2.49
N ALA A 244 -4.13 -12.57 -2.76
CA ALA A 244 -3.49 -12.16 -3.99
C ALA A 244 -2.25 -11.27 -3.74
N LEU A 245 -1.21 -11.49 -4.54
CA LEU A 245 0.01 -10.68 -4.55
C LEU A 245 0.23 -10.18 -5.98
N GLU A 246 0.38 -8.88 -6.14
CA GLU A 246 0.70 -8.24 -7.42
C GLU A 246 2.12 -7.67 -7.37
N LEU A 247 2.99 -8.18 -8.23
CA LEU A 247 4.37 -7.74 -8.39
C LEU A 247 4.47 -6.96 -9.71
N ASN A 248 4.43 -5.63 -9.63
CA ASN A 248 4.46 -4.73 -10.76
C ASN A 248 5.90 -4.36 -11.16
N THR A 249 6.00 -3.48 -12.14
CA THR A 249 7.23 -3.13 -12.87
C THR A 249 8.46 -2.96 -11.99
N GLY A 250 9.46 -3.79 -12.28
CA GLY A 250 10.81 -3.72 -11.74
C GLY A 250 10.94 -3.99 -10.25
N VAL A 251 9.87 -4.41 -9.56
CA VAL A 251 9.92 -4.64 -8.11
C VAL A 251 10.85 -5.80 -7.75
N LEU A 252 10.89 -6.86 -8.56
CA LEU A 252 11.72 -8.04 -8.27
C LEU A 252 13.22 -7.74 -8.36
N LEU A 253 13.63 -6.73 -9.15
CA LEU A 253 15.03 -6.29 -9.23
C LEU A 253 15.53 -5.69 -7.90
N ASP A 254 14.61 -5.15 -7.09
CA ASP A 254 14.95 -4.44 -5.86
C ASP A 254 14.55 -5.23 -4.59
N ILE A 255 14.08 -6.48 -4.73
CA ILE A 255 13.77 -7.37 -3.59
C ILE A 255 14.82 -8.49 -3.56
N PRO A 256 15.75 -8.50 -2.58
CA PRO A 256 16.68 -9.60 -2.40
C PRO A 256 15.95 -10.93 -2.22
N MET A 257 16.52 -12.00 -2.78
CA MET A 257 15.97 -13.35 -2.72
C MET A 257 15.61 -13.79 -1.29
N LYS A 258 16.41 -13.42 -0.29
CA LYS A 258 16.15 -13.72 1.13
C LYS A 258 14.86 -13.06 1.64
N ALA A 259 14.61 -11.81 1.27
CA ALA A 259 13.39 -11.10 1.63
C ALA A 259 12.16 -11.67 0.90
N LEU A 260 12.33 -12.05 -0.38
CA LEU A 260 11.25 -12.69 -1.15
C LEU A 260 10.86 -14.06 -0.56
N ARG A 261 11.84 -14.87 -0.14
CA ARG A 261 11.62 -16.14 0.57
C ARG A 261 10.85 -15.93 1.87
N PHE A 262 11.27 -14.97 2.70
CA PHE A 262 10.59 -14.65 3.95
C PHE A 262 9.13 -14.24 3.71
N LEU A 263 8.91 -13.34 2.75
CA LEU A 263 7.57 -12.93 2.34
C LEU A 263 6.72 -14.14 1.92
N PHE A 264 7.25 -15.00 1.05
CA PHE A 264 6.51 -16.15 0.52
C PHE A 264 6.25 -17.23 1.57
N ALA A 265 7.10 -17.36 2.58
CA ALA A 265 6.85 -18.23 3.72
C ALA A 265 5.64 -17.77 4.55
N GLY A 266 5.45 -16.45 4.72
CA GLY A 266 4.31 -15.89 5.44
C GLY A 266 2.99 -15.96 4.67
N LEU A 267 3.04 -15.93 3.34
CA LEU A 267 1.88 -15.92 2.43
C LEU A 267 1.30 -17.33 2.16
N SER A 268 1.10 -18.12 3.22
CA SER A 268 0.66 -19.53 3.12
C SER A 268 -0.72 -19.73 2.43
N ASN A 269 -1.55 -18.69 2.45
CA ASN A 269 -2.92 -18.68 1.95
C ASN A 269 -3.10 -18.00 0.59
N LEU A 270 -1.99 -17.57 -0.03
CA LEU A 270 -1.98 -16.96 -1.33
C LEU A 270 -2.47 -17.95 -2.39
N ASP A 271 -3.53 -17.58 -3.12
CA ASP A 271 -4.09 -18.38 -4.21
C ASP A 271 -3.74 -17.80 -5.59
N THR A 272 -3.43 -16.51 -5.66
CA THR A 272 -3.20 -15.78 -6.90
C THR A 272 -1.92 -14.95 -6.84
N LEU A 273 -1.00 -15.17 -7.77
CA LEU A 273 0.20 -14.35 -7.94
C LEU A 273 0.18 -13.72 -9.33
N ARG A 274 0.25 -12.38 -9.36
CA ARG A 274 0.20 -11.57 -10.58
C ARG A 274 1.52 -10.86 -10.75
N VAL A 275 2.15 -10.98 -11.91
CA VAL A 275 3.46 -10.41 -12.19
C VAL A 275 3.41 -9.61 -13.48
N ALA A 276 3.91 -8.38 -13.45
CA ALA A 276 4.00 -7.52 -14.62
C ALA A 276 5.37 -6.84 -14.71
N PHE A 277 5.97 -6.83 -15.91
CA PHE A 277 7.26 -6.20 -16.20
C PHE A 277 8.39 -6.55 -15.21
N ASN A 278 8.61 -7.84 -14.95
CA ASN A 278 9.74 -8.31 -14.16
C ASN A 278 10.50 -9.43 -14.90
N ASP A 279 11.78 -9.60 -14.54
CA ASP A 279 12.50 -10.83 -14.79
C ASP A 279 11.90 -11.93 -13.89
N LEU A 280 11.57 -13.08 -14.49
CA LEU A 280 10.83 -14.15 -13.82
C LEU A 280 11.75 -15.26 -13.29
N GLU A 281 13.04 -15.26 -13.61
CA GLU A 281 13.93 -16.39 -13.36
C GLU A 281 14.00 -16.73 -11.86
N ASP A 282 14.33 -15.74 -11.05
CA ASP A 282 14.40 -15.85 -9.59
C ASP A 282 13.06 -16.26 -8.98
N LEU A 283 11.97 -15.68 -9.47
CA LEU A 283 10.63 -15.99 -8.98
C LEU A 283 10.23 -17.43 -9.30
N LEU A 284 10.42 -17.88 -10.54
CA LEU A 284 10.05 -19.23 -10.96
C LEU A 284 10.93 -20.28 -10.31
N ASN A 285 12.21 -19.98 -10.06
CA ASN A 285 13.10 -20.84 -9.28
C ASN A 285 12.63 -20.94 -7.83
N LEU A 286 12.16 -19.83 -7.23
CA LEU A 286 11.63 -19.83 -5.87
C LEU A 286 10.31 -20.62 -5.72
N LEU A 287 9.48 -20.64 -6.76
CA LEU A 287 8.20 -21.37 -6.76
C LEU A 287 8.36 -22.89 -6.96
N GLN A 288 9.54 -23.34 -7.36
CA GLN A 288 9.90 -24.76 -7.46
C GLN A 288 10.28 -25.30 -6.07
N VAL A 289 10.02 -26.59 -5.85
CA VAL A 289 10.62 -27.30 -4.71
C VAL A 289 12.05 -27.67 -5.09
N VAL A 290 13.01 -27.22 -4.31
CA VAL A 290 14.41 -27.64 -4.46
C VAL A 290 14.59 -28.90 -3.62
N ASP A 291 14.60 -30.05 -4.29
CA ASP A 291 15.00 -31.31 -3.68
C ASP A 291 16.46 -31.15 -3.23
N GLY A 292 16.71 -31.36 -1.93
CA GLY A 292 18.02 -31.17 -1.29
C GLY A 292 19.13 -32.13 -1.77
N THR A 293 18.96 -32.72 -2.94
CA THR A 293 19.90 -33.65 -3.59
C THR A 293 20.95 -32.94 -4.44
N ALA A 294 20.94 -31.61 -4.52
CA ALA A 294 22.04 -30.84 -5.12
C ALA A 294 23.27 -30.90 -4.20
N THR A 295 24.12 -31.88 -4.50
CA THR A 295 25.51 -32.04 -4.08
C THR A 295 26.34 -30.76 -4.26
N SER A 296 27.38 -30.60 -3.44
CA SER A 296 28.50 -29.62 -3.46
C SER A 296 28.25 -28.26 -2.79
N GLU A 297 28.77 -28.01 -1.58
CA GLU A 297 30.18 -27.80 -1.14
C GLU A 297 30.66 -26.34 -1.10
N ASP A 298 29.90 -25.39 -1.68
CA ASP A 298 30.24 -23.94 -1.58
C ASP A 298 29.27 -23.15 -0.68
N SER A 299 28.79 -23.77 0.40
CA SER A 299 27.93 -23.11 1.38
C SER A 299 28.72 -22.08 2.18
N ILE A 300 28.76 -20.85 1.68
CA ILE A 300 28.92 -19.66 2.52
C ILE A 300 27.85 -19.76 3.60
N SER A 301 28.33 -19.81 4.84
CA SER A 301 27.63 -20.12 6.08
C SER A 301 26.61 -19.05 6.48
N ASP A 302 25.61 -18.80 5.63
CA ASP A 302 24.46 -17.99 6.00
C ASP A 302 23.50 -18.88 6.78
N ASN A 303 23.65 -18.85 8.11
CA ASN A 303 22.96 -19.64 9.14
C ASN A 303 21.41 -19.45 9.17
N SER A 304 20.80 -18.95 8.09
CA SER A 304 19.36 -18.86 7.96
C SER A 304 18.80 -20.25 7.69
N GLY A 305 18.26 -20.88 8.74
CA GLY A 305 17.67 -22.23 8.74
C GLY A 305 16.45 -22.40 7.85
N PHE A 306 16.57 -22.11 6.56
CA PHE A 306 15.56 -22.45 5.55
C PHE A 306 15.63 -23.96 5.31
N ALA A 307 14.51 -24.63 5.56
CA ALA A 307 14.41 -26.08 5.36
C ALA A 307 14.54 -26.40 3.86
N LEU A 308 15.48 -27.27 3.52
CA LEU A 308 15.53 -27.92 2.21
C LEU A 308 14.18 -28.61 1.95
N GLY A 309 13.66 -28.51 0.72
CA GLY A 309 12.35 -29.07 0.36
C GLY A 309 11.12 -28.24 0.74
N GLN A 310 11.28 -26.99 1.19
CA GLN A 310 10.13 -26.13 1.47
C GLN A 310 9.42 -25.68 0.17
N LEU A 311 8.15 -26.05 0.03
CA LEU A 311 7.26 -25.52 -1.01
C LEU A 311 6.71 -24.16 -0.58
N TYR A 312 7.07 -23.10 -1.30
CA TYR A 312 6.49 -21.77 -1.11
C TYR A 312 5.09 -21.66 -1.74
N LEU A 313 4.23 -20.88 -1.09
CA LEU A 313 2.87 -20.59 -1.54
C LEU A 313 2.09 -21.88 -1.88
N PRO A 314 1.86 -22.79 -0.91
CA PRO A 314 1.29 -24.12 -1.19
C PRO A 314 -0.13 -24.07 -1.76
N ARG A 315 -0.87 -22.97 -1.51
CA ARG A 315 -2.24 -22.76 -2.02
C ARG A 315 -2.31 -22.01 -3.35
N LEU A 316 -1.16 -21.65 -3.92
CA LEU A 316 -1.10 -20.94 -5.18
C LEU A 316 -1.72 -21.80 -6.29
N SER A 317 -2.79 -21.27 -6.88
CA SER A 317 -3.57 -21.93 -7.92
C SER A 317 -3.54 -21.16 -9.24
N THR A 318 -3.32 -19.85 -9.18
CA THR A 318 -3.34 -18.96 -10.34
C THR A 318 -2.04 -18.18 -10.44
N LEU A 319 -1.35 -18.29 -11.58
CA LEU A 319 -0.29 -17.37 -11.98
C LEU A 319 -0.76 -16.51 -13.15
N SER A 320 -0.61 -15.20 -13.02
CA SER A 320 -0.95 -14.26 -14.08
C SER A 320 0.28 -13.43 -14.46
N PHE A 321 0.53 -13.32 -15.75
CA PHE A 321 1.61 -12.54 -16.33
C PHE A 321 1.02 -11.42 -17.18
N SER A 322 1.55 -10.20 -17.09
CA SER A 322 1.06 -9.11 -17.93
C SER A 322 2.09 -8.07 -18.33
N LYS A 323 1.73 -7.35 -19.41
CA LYS A 323 2.38 -6.16 -19.95
C LYS A 323 3.90 -6.41 -20.11
N PRO A 324 4.30 -7.13 -21.15
CA PRO A 324 5.69 -7.29 -21.49
C PRO A 324 6.28 -5.95 -21.94
N SER A 325 7.42 -5.55 -21.36
CA SER A 325 8.39 -4.71 -22.07
C SER A 325 9.23 -5.61 -22.99
N ASP A 326 10.30 -5.06 -23.58
CA ASP A 326 11.27 -5.77 -24.43
C ASP A 326 11.77 -7.11 -23.83
N LEU A 327 11.80 -7.23 -22.50
CA LEU A 327 12.23 -8.43 -21.77
C LEU A 327 11.44 -9.70 -22.12
N TRP A 328 10.23 -9.56 -22.64
CA TRP A 328 9.29 -10.65 -22.89
C TRP A 328 8.95 -10.78 -24.38
N TRP A 329 9.66 -10.08 -25.27
CA TRP A 329 9.47 -10.24 -26.72
C TRP A 329 9.77 -11.67 -27.19
N HIS A 330 10.74 -12.32 -26.54
CA HIS A 330 11.12 -13.73 -26.75
C HIS A 330 10.51 -14.64 -25.67
N PHE A 331 9.26 -14.41 -25.29
CA PHE A 331 8.63 -15.14 -24.17
C PHE A 331 8.69 -16.66 -24.35
N GLY A 332 8.37 -17.12 -25.56
CA GLY A 332 8.40 -18.53 -25.94
C GLY A 332 9.74 -19.21 -25.65
N GLU A 333 10.84 -18.53 -25.98
CA GLU A 333 12.20 -19.07 -25.89
C GLU A 333 12.73 -19.05 -24.46
N ARG A 334 12.51 -17.94 -23.73
CA ARG A 334 13.11 -17.73 -22.41
C ARG A 334 12.28 -18.28 -21.26
N TRP A 335 10.95 -18.14 -21.32
CA TRP A 335 10.10 -18.31 -20.13
C TRP A 335 9.29 -19.61 -20.12
N ILE A 336 9.00 -20.21 -21.27
CA ILE A 336 8.16 -21.41 -21.33
C ILE A 336 8.81 -22.59 -20.59
N SER A 337 10.10 -22.86 -20.82
CA SER A 337 10.78 -23.96 -20.14
C SER A 337 10.84 -23.78 -18.61
N PRO A 338 11.23 -22.61 -18.07
CA PRO A 338 11.11 -22.34 -16.64
C PRO A 338 9.69 -22.46 -16.08
N ILE A 339 8.67 -21.99 -16.80
CA ILE A 339 7.27 -22.10 -16.37
C ILE A 339 6.85 -23.57 -16.31
N LEU A 340 7.13 -24.36 -17.35
CA LEU A 340 6.83 -25.80 -17.38
C LEU A 340 7.52 -26.55 -16.24
N ARG A 341 8.79 -26.23 -15.96
CA ARG A 341 9.54 -26.80 -14.82
C ARG A 341 8.88 -26.46 -13.49
N CYS A 342 8.48 -25.20 -13.30
CA CYS A 342 7.74 -24.75 -12.12
C CYS A 342 6.41 -25.49 -11.97
N VAL A 343 5.58 -25.54 -13.02
CA VAL A 343 4.31 -26.28 -13.02
C VAL A 343 4.51 -27.76 -12.69
N GLY A 344 5.48 -28.42 -13.35
CA GLY A 344 5.80 -29.81 -13.14
C GLY A 344 6.24 -30.11 -11.71
N SER A 345 7.19 -29.31 -11.19
CA SER A 345 7.67 -29.42 -9.80
C SER A 345 6.51 -29.30 -8.80
N ARG A 346 5.63 -28.30 -8.97
CA ARG A 346 4.47 -28.10 -8.10
C ARG A 346 3.46 -29.24 -8.17
N ARG A 347 3.21 -29.78 -9.37
CA ARG A 347 2.32 -30.94 -9.57
C ARG A 347 2.85 -32.19 -8.86
N LEU A 348 4.15 -32.45 -8.94
CA LEU A 348 4.80 -33.57 -8.25
C LEU A 348 4.64 -33.47 -6.71
N HIS A 349 4.57 -32.24 -6.19
CA HIS A 349 4.42 -31.95 -4.76
C HIS A 349 2.97 -31.70 -4.34
N SER A 350 1.98 -32.19 -5.10
CA SER A 350 0.54 -32.09 -4.77
C SER A 350 0.02 -30.65 -4.57
N ALA A 351 0.66 -29.66 -5.21
CA ALA A 351 0.23 -28.26 -5.19
C ALA A 351 0.07 -27.69 -6.62
N PRO A 352 -0.70 -28.35 -7.50
CA PRO A 352 -0.79 -28.01 -8.91
C PRO A 352 -1.39 -26.63 -9.13
N LEU A 353 -0.83 -25.91 -10.11
CA LEU A 353 -1.46 -24.71 -10.65
C LEU A 353 -2.72 -25.12 -11.44
N GLN A 354 -3.81 -24.39 -11.23
CA GLN A 354 -5.07 -24.57 -11.92
C GLN A 354 -5.17 -23.67 -13.15
N THR A 355 -4.64 -22.45 -13.04
CA THR A 355 -4.78 -21.43 -14.08
C THR A 355 -3.44 -20.73 -14.35
N LEU A 356 -3.08 -20.64 -15.63
CA LEU A 356 -2.06 -19.74 -16.14
C LEU A 356 -2.72 -18.66 -17.01
N GLN A 357 -2.41 -17.40 -16.75
CA GLN A 357 -2.98 -16.28 -17.47
C GLN A 357 -1.89 -15.41 -18.09
N PHE A 358 -2.05 -15.07 -19.36
CA PHE A 358 -1.13 -14.25 -20.12
C PHE A 358 -1.90 -13.06 -20.70
N PHE A 359 -1.67 -11.87 -20.14
CA PHE A 359 -2.35 -10.65 -20.53
C PHE A 359 -1.40 -9.74 -21.30
N ARG A 360 -1.64 -9.59 -22.60
CA ARG A 360 -0.79 -8.83 -23.54
C ARG A 360 0.62 -9.39 -23.69
N CYS A 361 0.84 -10.67 -23.40
CA CYS A 361 2.15 -11.30 -23.58
C CYS A 361 2.41 -11.58 -25.07
N HIS A 362 3.36 -10.88 -25.68
CA HIS A 362 3.82 -11.15 -27.04
C HIS A 362 4.78 -12.37 -27.04
N GLY A 363 4.93 -13.02 -28.20
CA GLY A 363 5.89 -14.13 -28.36
C GLY A 363 5.45 -15.49 -27.78
N ILE A 364 4.20 -15.63 -27.32
CA ILE A 364 3.64 -16.94 -26.96
C ILE A 364 3.15 -17.63 -28.24
N THR A 365 3.81 -18.71 -28.62
CA THR A 365 3.45 -19.49 -29.82
C THR A 365 2.37 -20.52 -29.51
N LEU A 366 1.60 -20.95 -30.51
CA LEU A 366 0.60 -22.03 -30.36
C LEU A 366 1.20 -23.31 -29.77
N THR A 367 2.44 -23.64 -30.14
CA THR A 367 3.17 -24.79 -29.59
C THR A 367 3.41 -24.64 -28.09
N SER A 368 3.77 -23.43 -27.64
CA SER A 368 3.94 -23.11 -26.23
C SER A 368 2.62 -23.23 -25.47
N VAL A 369 1.50 -22.79 -26.06
CA VAL A 369 0.17 -22.90 -25.44
C VAL A 369 -0.21 -24.37 -25.22
N LYS A 370 -0.08 -25.20 -26.27
CA LYS A 370 -0.39 -26.64 -26.17
C LYS A 370 0.43 -27.33 -25.09
N ALA A 371 1.74 -27.05 -25.04
CA ALA A 371 2.62 -27.62 -24.02
C ALA A 371 2.20 -27.22 -22.59
N LEU A 372 1.63 -26.03 -22.39
CA LEU A 372 1.10 -25.59 -21.10
C LEU A 372 -0.27 -26.23 -20.79
N GLU A 373 -1.15 -26.36 -21.78
CA GLU A 373 -2.46 -27.00 -21.65
C GLU A 373 -2.35 -28.50 -21.28
N ASP A 374 -1.27 -29.16 -21.71
CA ASP A 374 -0.98 -30.55 -21.34
C ASP A 374 -0.72 -30.74 -19.82
N VAL A 375 -0.34 -29.67 -19.12
CA VAL A 375 0.06 -29.71 -17.70
C VAL A 375 -0.76 -28.82 -16.77
N VAL A 376 -1.48 -27.82 -17.30
CA VAL A 376 -2.35 -26.91 -16.54
C VAL A 376 -3.77 -26.94 -17.12
N PRO A 377 -4.82 -27.13 -16.29
CA PRO A 377 -6.21 -27.23 -16.74
C PRO A 377 -6.70 -26.02 -17.53
N HIS A 378 -6.29 -24.80 -17.14
CA HIS A 378 -6.77 -23.57 -17.75
C HIS A 378 -5.60 -22.68 -18.15
N VAL A 379 -5.43 -22.49 -19.46
CA VAL A 379 -4.49 -21.53 -20.04
C VAL A 379 -5.30 -20.41 -20.69
N ILE A 380 -5.14 -19.19 -20.20
CA ILE A 380 -5.88 -18.02 -20.67
C ILE A 380 -4.91 -17.05 -21.33
N ILE A 381 -5.19 -16.68 -22.58
CA ILE A 381 -4.42 -15.68 -23.32
C ILE A 381 -5.38 -14.56 -23.72
N SER A 382 -5.08 -13.34 -23.32
CA SER A 382 -5.93 -12.19 -23.61
C SER A 382 -5.10 -10.98 -24.01
N GLU A 383 -5.48 -10.31 -25.09
CA GLU A 383 -4.92 -9.01 -25.49
C GLU A 383 -5.55 -7.84 -24.72
N GLN A 384 -6.69 -8.04 -24.08
CA GLN A 384 -7.41 -7.01 -23.33
C GLN A 384 -7.22 -7.20 -21.82
N LEU A 385 -6.77 -6.15 -21.13
CA LEU A 385 -6.89 -6.06 -19.68
C LEU A 385 -8.35 -5.70 -19.34
N GLY A 386 -9.05 -6.56 -18.61
CA GLY A 386 -10.22 -6.17 -17.82
C GLY A 386 -11.53 -5.91 -18.58
N ARG A 387 -11.67 -6.23 -19.86
CA ARG A 387 -13.00 -6.31 -20.49
C ARG A 387 -13.53 -7.74 -20.36
N ARG A 388 -14.64 -7.91 -19.65
CA ARG A 388 -15.46 -9.13 -19.72
C ARG A 388 -15.82 -9.31 -21.20
N SER A 389 -15.37 -10.40 -21.80
CA SER A 389 -15.95 -10.88 -23.05
C SER A 389 -17.41 -11.14 -22.77
N SER A 390 -18.30 -10.31 -23.31
CA SER A 390 -19.72 -10.61 -23.38
C SER A 390 -19.87 -11.75 -24.41
N LEU A 391 -19.79 -12.98 -23.94
CA LEU A 391 -20.27 -14.16 -24.64
C LEU A 391 -21.68 -14.48 -24.14
#